data_AF-A0A938X5A5-F1
#
_entry.id   AF-A0A938X5A5-F1
#
_cell.length_a   1.000
_cell.length_b   1.000
_cell.length_c   1.000
_cell.angle_alpha   90.00
_cell.angle_beta   90.00
_cell.angle_gamma   90.00
#
_symmetry.space_group_name_H-M   'P 1'
#
loop_
_entity.id
_entity.type
_entity.pdbx_description
1 polymer ?
#
loop_
_entity_poly.entity_id
_entity_poly.type
_entity_poly.pdbx_seq_one_letter_code
_entity_poly.pdbx_strand_id
1 'polypeptide(L)'
;MKDRRKFSIFISSTYEDLKEERQALVGVALENNFIPVGMEQFHAAPTSQWNVITKMIDECDLYLLVIGGRYGSIDEESTMDRPL
;
A
#
# COMPACT_ATOMS: atom_id res chain seq x y z
N MET A 1 -12.82 30.23 6.76
CA MET A 1 -12.77 28.80 7.12
C MET A 1 -11.40 28.29 6.68
N LYS A 2 -10.59 27.74 7.59
CA LYS A 2 -9.26 27.23 7.25
C LYS A 2 -9.49 25.93 6.48
N ASP A 3 -9.22 25.95 5.17
CA ASP A 3 -9.38 24.78 4.31
C ASP A 3 -8.44 23.69 4.83
N ARG A 4 -8.98 22.69 5.54
CA ARG A 4 -8.19 21.56 6.03
C ARG A 4 -8.10 20.57 4.88
N ARG A 5 -7.06 20.72 4.06
CA ARG A 5 -6.72 19.75 3.02
C ARG A 5 -6.65 18.35 3.64
N LYS A 6 -7.44 17.42 3.10
CA LYS A 6 -7.33 15.99 3.40
C LYS A 6 -6.22 15.43 2.52
N PHE A 7 -5.42 14.53 3.08
CA PHE A 7 -4.35 13.86 2.37
C PHE A 7 -4.71 12.39 2.16
N SER A 8 -4.53 11.88 0.95
CA SER A 8 -4.62 10.45 0.67
C SER A 8 -3.30 9.75 0.99
N ILE A 9 -3.38 8.57 1.61
CA ILE A 9 -2.20 7.79 2.01
C ILE A 9 -2.34 6.34 1.54
N PHE A 10 -1.42 5.91 0.69
CA PHE A 10 -1.30 4.51 0.32
C PHE A 10 -0.57 3.76 1.43
N ILE A 11 -1.23 2.78 2.07
CA ILE A 11 -0.63 1.98 3.16
C ILE A 11 -0.25 0.60 2.63
N SER A 12 1.05 0.30 2.66
CA SER A 12 1.64 -0.97 2.25
C SER A 12 2.40 -1.63 3.41
N SER A 13 2.39 -2.96 3.48
CA SER A 13 3.24 -3.70 4.40
C SER A 13 3.58 -5.09 3.89
N THR A 14 4.52 -5.78 4.52
CA THR A 14 4.62 -7.23 4.38
C THR A 14 3.32 -7.90 4.86
N TYR A 15 2.80 -8.83 4.06
CA TYR A 15 1.43 -9.30 4.25
C TYR A 15 1.27 -10.25 5.43
N GLU A 16 2.11 -11.27 5.56
CA GLU A 16 1.88 -12.35 6.53
C GLU A 16 2.12 -11.94 7.98
N ASP A 17 3.09 -11.06 8.23
CA ASP A 17 3.56 -10.70 9.56
C ASP A 17 3.01 -9.39 10.10
N LEU A 18 2.33 -8.57 9.28
CA LEU A 18 1.86 -7.23 9.67
C LEU A 18 0.37 -6.96 9.41
N LYS A 19 -0.48 -7.99 9.44
CA LYS A 19 -1.92 -7.82 9.17
C LYS A 19 -2.59 -6.91 10.21
N GLU A 20 -2.31 -7.13 11.49
CA GLU A 20 -2.92 -6.39 12.59
C GLU A 20 -2.44 -4.93 12.63
N GLU A 21 -1.14 -4.73 12.42
CA GLU A 21 -0.48 -3.43 12.38
C GLU A 21 -0.98 -2.59 11.21
N ARG A 22 -1.17 -3.21 10.04
CA ARG A 22 -1.74 -2.54 8.87
C ARG A 22 -3.16 -2.06 9.16
N GLN A 23 -4.00 -2.90 9.77
CA GLN A 23 -5.37 -2.50 10.14
C GLN A 23 -5.37 -1.38 11.19
N ALA A 24 -4.47 -1.43 12.17
CA ALA A 24 -4.31 -0.36 13.14
C ALA A 24 -3.91 0.97 12.47
N LEU A 25 -3.00 0.94 11.50
CA LEU A 25 -2.59 2.14 10.74
C LEU A 25 -3.73 2.74 9.92
N VAL A 26 -4.61 1.92 9.35
CA VAL A 26 -5.83 2.40 8.67
C VAL A 26 -6.73 3.13 9.66
N GLY A 27 -6.93 2.60 10.87
CA GLY A 27 -7.71 3.26 11.92
C GLY A 27 -7.13 4.62 12.31
N VAL A 28 -5.83 4.65 12.61
CA VAL A 28 -5.11 5.89 12.98
C VAL A 28 -5.15 6.92 11.85
N ALA A 29 -5.03 6.50 10.59
CA ALA A 29 -5.15 7.39 9.44
C ALA A 29 -6.52 8.08 9.41
N LEU A 30 -7.61 7.32 9.59
CA LEU A 30 -8.97 7.86 9.63
C LEU A 30 -9.18 8.83 10.80
N GLU A 31 -8.70 8.48 11.99
CA GLU A 31 -8.76 9.35 13.18
C GLU A 31 -8.07 10.70 12.98
N ASN A 32 -7.03 10.73 12.14
CA ASN A 32 -6.26 11.92 11.82
C ASN A 32 -6.71 12.63 10.53
N ASN A 33 -7.92 12.33 10.01
CA ASN A 33 -8.48 12.90 8.77
C ASN A 33 -7.67 12.60 7.49
N PHE A 34 -6.89 11.53 7.46
CA PHE A 34 -6.33 11.00 6.22
C PHE A 34 -7.34 10.12 5.49
N ILE A 35 -7.16 10.00 4.17
CA ILE A 35 -7.93 9.08 3.32
C ILE A 35 -7.01 7.88 3.02
N PRO A 36 -7.10 6.78 3.80
CA PRO A 36 -6.29 5.60 3.52
C PRO A 36 -6.74 4.93 2.22
N VAL A 37 -5.76 4.57 1.41
CA VAL A 37 -5.89 3.85 0.16
C VAL A 37 -5.12 2.55 0.30
N GLY A 38 -5.76 1.43 -0.01
CA GLY A 38 -5.14 0.12 0.07
C GLY A 38 -5.76 -0.86 -0.91
N MET A 39 -5.06 -1.96 -1.17
CA MET A 39 -5.54 -3.01 -2.08
C MET A 39 -6.80 -3.72 -1.56
N GLU A 40 -7.13 -3.57 -0.29
CA GLU A 40 -8.24 -4.26 0.39
C GLU A 40 -9.61 -3.70 -0.03
N GLN A 41 -9.61 -2.51 -0.64
CA GLN A 41 -10.80 -1.86 -1.21
C GLN A 41 -11.11 -2.33 -2.65
N PHE A 42 -10.25 -3.13 -3.29
CA PHE A 42 -10.42 -3.53 -4.68
C PHE A 42 -10.24 -5.05 -4.84
N HIS A 43 -11.28 -5.72 -5.37
CA HIS A 43 -11.20 -7.12 -5.75
C HIS A 43 -10.04 -7.28 -6.74
N ALA A 44 -9.07 -8.13 -6.39
CA ALA A 44 -7.92 -8.47 -7.23
C ALA A 44 -8.41 -8.96 -8.60
N ALA A 45 -8.51 -8.05 -9.56
CA ALA A 45 -8.89 -8.35 -10.93
C ALA A 45 -7.67 -8.92 -11.68
N PRO A 46 -7.88 -9.77 -12.69
CA PRO A 46 -6.81 -10.39 -13.47
C PRO A 46 -6.03 -9.43 -14.39
N THR A 47 -6.35 -8.13 -14.39
CA THR A 47 -5.46 -7.08 -14.93
C THR A 47 -4.15 -7.07 -14.15
N SER A 48 -3.01 -6.81 -14.80
CA SER A 48 -1.69 -6.83 -14.13
C SER A 48 -1.75 -6.01 -12.84
N GLN A 49 -1.69 -6.69 -11.68
CA GLN A 49 -1.85 -6.08 -10.37
C GLN A 49 -0.89 -4.89 -10.20
N TRP A 50 0.30 -4.97 -10.79
CA TRP A 50 1.29 -3.92 -10.88
C TRP A 50 0.76 -2.58 -11.41
N ASN A 51 0.09 -2.56 -12.56
CA ASN A 51 -0.42 -1.33 -13.16
C ASN A 51 -1.49 -0.67 -12.29
N VAL A 52 -2.33 -1.48 -11.64
CA VAL A 52 -3.36 -0.99 -10.71
C VAL A 52 -2.71 -0.37 -9.48
N ILE A 53 -1.77 -1.09 -8.85
CA ILE A 53 -1.04 -0.62 -7.68
C ILE A 53 -0.31 0.68 -7.99
N THR A 54 0.44 0.73 -9.11
CA THR A 54 1.21 1.92 -9.49
C THR A 54 0.31 3.14 -9.66
N LYS A 55 -0.84 2.98 -10.35
CA LYS A 55 -1.81 4.05 -10.52
C LYS A 55 -2.38 4.54 -9.18
N MET A 56 -2.65 3.64 -8.24
CA MET A 56 -3.16 4.01 -6.91
C MET A 56 -2.13 4.77 -6.08
N ILE A 57 -0.85 4.40 -6.20
CA ILE A 57 0.25 5.12 -5.56
C ILE A 57 0.35 6.53 -6.14
N ASP A 58 0.27 6.68 -7.47
CA ASP A 58 0.33 7.97 -8.17
C ASP A 58 -0.83 8.90 -7.79
N GLU A 59 -1.99 8.35 -7.43
CA GLU A 59 -3.18 9.10 -6.99
C GLU A 59 -3.12 9.50 -5.49
N CYS A 60 -2.14 9.00 -4.73
CA CYS A 60 -1.99 9.29 -3.31
C CYS A 60 -1.05 10.48 -3.05
N ASP A 61 -1.36 11.30 -2.03
CA ASP A 61 -0.44 12.34 -1.57
C ASP A 61 0.77 11.75 -0.80
N LEU A 62 0.62 10.57 -0.21
CA LEU A 62 1.61 9.90 0.64
C LEU A 62 1.69 8.40 0.35
N TYR A 63 2.88 7.84 0.44
CA TYR A 63 3.13 6.39 0.41
C TYR A 63 3.79 5.95 1.71
N LEU A 64 3.11 5.09 2.48
CA LEU A 64 3.60 4.54 3.74
C LEU A 64 3.88 3.04 3.55
N LEU A 65 5.15 2.66 3.69
CA LEU A 65 5.60 1.28 3.67
C LEU A 65 6.05 0.85 5.07
N VAL A 66 5.48 -0.24 5.57
CA VAL A 66 5.87 -0.86 6.84
C VAL A 66 6.52 -2.21 6.57
N ILE A 67 7.74 -2.38 7.04
CA ILE A 67 8.53 -3.60 6.83
C ILE A 67 8.67 -4.31 8.17
N GLY A 68 8.24 -5.57 8.21
CA GLY A 68 8.35 -6.43 9.38
C GLY A 68 9.66 -7.20 9.41
N GLY A 69 9.61 -8.43 9.95
CA GLY A 69 10.75 -9.35 9.92
C GLY A 69 10.99 -9.95 8.53
N ARG A 70 10.07 -9.71 7.59
CA ARG A 70 10.13 -10.17 6.20
C ARG A 70 10.37 -8.96 5.29
N TYR A 71 11.10 -9.16 4.20
CA TYR A 71 11.30 -8.13 3.16
C TYR A 71 10.23 -8.18 2.05
N GLY A 72 9.43 -9.25 2.00
CA GLY A 72 8.44 -9.50 0.95
C GLY A 72 8.34 -10.98 0.59
N SER A 73 7.67 -11.27 -0.52
CA SER A 73 7.68 -12.58 -1.18
C SER A 73 8.54 -12.50 -2.44
N ILE A 74 9.23 -13.59 -2.76
CA ILE A 74 9.88 -13.74 -4.05
C ILE A 74 8.79 -14.14 -5.03
N ASP A 75 8.64 -13.39 -6.11
CA ASP A 75 7.78 -13.77 -7.22
C ASP A 75 8.51 -14.83 -8.05
N GLU A 76 7.86 -15.97 -8.34
CA GLU A 76 8.47 -17.05 -9.13
C GLU A 76 8.84 -16.58 -10.55
N GLU A 77 8.16 -15.55 -11.06
CA GLU A 77 8.45 -14.94 -12.36
C GLU A 77 9.61 -13.93 -12.30
N SER A 78 10.04 -13.54 -11.09
CA SER A 78 11.12 -12.56 -10.86
C SER A 78 12.53 -13.16 -10.89
N THR A 79 12.75 -14.28 -11.60
CA THR A 79 14.11 -14.75 -11.88
C THR A 79 14.90 -13.61 -12.50
N MET A 80 15.85 -13.08 -11.71
CA MET A 80 16.78 -12.04 -12.12
C MET A 80 17.65 -12.58 -13.25
N ASP A 81 17.16 -12.43 -14.48
CA ASP A 81 17.95 -12.63 -15.71
C ASP A 81 18.39 -11.27 -16.27
N ARG A 82 18.58 -10.27 -15.40
CA ARG A 82 19.28 -9.04 -15.75
C ARG A 82 20.73 -9.15 -15.27
N PRO A 83 21.70 -9.31 -16.18
CA PRO A 83 23.11 -9.28 -15.81
C PRO A 83 23.45 -7.88 -15.30
N LEU A 84 24.27 -7.82 -14.25
CA LEU A 84 24.94 -6.61 -13.78
C LEU A 84 25.88 -6.05 -14.85
#